data_AF-A0AAE0S5H8-F1
#
_entry.id   AF-A0AAE0S5H8-F1
#
_cell.length_a   1.000
_cell.length_b   1.000
_cell.length_c   1.000
_cell.angle_alpha   90.00
_cell.angle_beta   90.00
_cell.angle_gamma   90.00
#
_symmetry.space_group_name_H-M   'P 1'
#
loop_
_entity.id
_entity.type
_entity.pdbx_description
1 polymer ?
#
loop_
_entity_poly.entity_id
_entity_poly.type
_entity_poly.pdbx_seq_one_letter_code
_entity_poly.pdbx_strand_id
1 'polypeptide(L)'
;MVVVELSSDFGYVVLVFLASIILLQWLAARVSMARKKYEVPYPKMYVDQPYSHVFNCIQRAHQNTLESYPMFLVLMIFGGILYPIQSRENGGPLVTSAF
;
A
#
# COMPACT_ATOMS: atom_id res chain seq x y z
N MET A 1 11.75 16.33 30.82
CA MET A 1 11.94 15.29 29.79
C MET A 1 10.67 14.47 29.76
N VAL A 2 9.87 14.56 28.70
CA VAL A 2 8.68 13.71 28.56
C VAL A 2 9.14 12.41 27.93
N VAL A 3 9.00 11.31 28.66
CA VAL A 3 9.35 9.97 28.19
C VAL A 3 8.06 9.28 27.79
N VAL A 4 7.96 8.90 26.53
CA VAL A 4 6.82 8.13 26.02
C VAL A 4 7.16 6.66 26.17
N GLU A 5 6.49 5.97 27.10
CA GLU A 5 6.61 4.53 27.24
C GLU A 5 5.81 3.84 26.13
N LEU A 6 6.50 3.05 25.33
CA LEU A 6 5.96 2.41 24.14
C LEU A 6 5.46 1.01 24.52
N SER A 7 4.14 0.80 24.49
CA SER A 7 3.51 -0.48 24.84
C SER A 7 4.01 -1.62 23.94
N SER A 8 4.13 -2.83 24.49
CA SER A 8 4.56 -4.03 23.76
C SER A 8 3.72 -4.32 22.51
N ASP A 9 2.48 -3.85 22.46
CA ASP A 9 1.56 -4.02 21.34
C ASP A 9 1.94 -3.23 20.08
N PHE A 10 2.81 -2.23 20.19
CA PHE A 10 3.29 -1.47 19.04
C PHE A 10 4.08 -2.32 18.04
N GLY A 11 4.62 -3.46 18.50
CA GLY A 11 5.23 -4.46 17.61
C GLY A 11 4.28 -4.94 16.50
N TYR A 12 2.97 -5.02 16.77
CA TYR A 12 1.98 -5.38 15.76
C TYR A 12 1.81 -4.30 14.69
N VAL A 13 1.90 -3.02 15.07
CA VAL A 13 1.86 -1.88 14.13
C VAL A 13 3.04 -1.94 13.17
N VAL A 14 4.24 -2.28 13.68
CA VAL A 14 5.45 -2.44 12.86
C VAL A 14 5.31 -3.63 11.90
N LEU A 15 4.73 -4.75 12.33
CA LEU A 15 4.50 -5.91 11.46
C LEU A 15 3.50 -5.58 10.33
N VAL A 16 2.41 -4.88 10.64
CA VAL A 16 1.43 -4.43 9.62
C VAL A 16 2.08 -3.45 8.64
N PHE A 17 2.93 -2.55 9.14
CA PHE A 17 3.70 -1.64 8.30
C PHE A 17 4.60 -2.40 7.32
N LEU A 18 5.38 -3.38 7.79
CA LEU A 18 6.23 -4.21 6.94
C LEU A 18 5.43 -5.02 5.91
N ALA A 19 4.31 -5.61 6.32
CA ALA A 19 3.41 -6.33 5.42
C ALA A 19 2.86 -5.42 4.30
N SER A 20 2.51 -4.18 4.64
CA SER A 20 2.01 -3.20 3.68
C SER A 20 3.07 -2.79 2.63
N ILE A 21 4.35 -2.74 3.01
CA ILE A 21 5.45 -2.48 2.07
C ILE A 21 5.60 -3.63 1.09
N ILE A 22 5.55 -4.88 1.57
CA ILE A 22 5.65 -6.07 0.72
C ILE A 22 4.50 -6.08 -0.30
N LEU A 23 3.29 -5.75 0.14
CA LEU A 23 2.13 -5.60 -0.73
C LEU A 23 2.36 -4.53 -1.81
N LEU A 24 2.80 -3.33 -1.46
CA LEU A 24 3.08 -2.27 -2.43
C LEU A 24 4.13 -2.70 -3.47
N GLN A 25 5.17 -3.40 -3.05
CA GLN A 25 6.18 -3.94 -3.95
C GLN A 25 5.62 -5.02 -4.88
N TRP A 26 4.70 -5.85 -4.37
CA TRP A 26 4.01 -6.83 -5.21
C TRP A 26 3.16 -6.16 -6.30
N LEU A 27 2.39 -5.11 -5.97
CA LEU A 27 1.63 -4.35 -6.97
C LEU A 27 2.56 -3.69 -8.00
N ALA A 28 3.68 -3.10 -7.55
CA ALA A 28 4.69 -2.52 -8.44
C ALA A 28 5.31 -3.57 -9.38
N ALA A 29 5.59 -4.77 -8.87
CA ALA A 29 6.08 -5.88 -9.68
C ALA A 29 5.05 -6.28 -10.75
N ARG A 30 3.75 -6.32 -10.42
CA ARG A 30 2.68 -6.60 -11.40
C ARG A 30 2.60 -5.56 -12.50
N VAL A 31 2.71 -4.28 -12.15
CA VAL A 31 2.82 -3.18 -13.12
C VAL A 31 4.04 -3.39 -14.03
N SER A 32 5.20 -3.74 -13.47
CA SER A 32 6.43 -3.95 -14.26
C SER A 32 6.33 -5.15 -15.22
N MET A 33 5.69 -6.25 -14.79
CA MET A 33 5.42 -7.41 -15.64
C MET A 33 4.44 -7.06 -16.76
N ALA A 34 3.36 -6.34 -16.44
CA ALA A 34 2.41 -5.86 -17.44
C ALA A 34 3.10 -4.90 -18.42
N ARG A 35 3.99 -4.03 -17.95
CA ARG A 35 4.76 -3.12 -18.81
C ARG A 35 5.59 -3.86 -19.84
N LYS A 36 6.25 -4.96 -19.43
CA LYS A 36 7.02 -5.83 -20.34
C LYS A 36 6.10 -6.55 -21.34
N LYS A 37 4.94 -7.02 -20.90
CA LYS A 37 3.96 -7.75 -21.74
C LYS A 37 3.35 -6.88 -22.84
N TYR A 38 3.09 -5.60 -22.53
CA TYR A 38 2.49 -4.63 -23.46
C TYR A 38 3.53 -3.70 -24.11
N GLU A 39 4.82 -4.00 -23.95
CA GLU A 39 5.96 -3.28 -24.55
C GLU A 39 5.86 -1.74 -24.41
N VAL A 40 5.47 -1.25 -23.24
CA VAL A 40 5.24 0.18 -23.02
C VAL A 40 6.57 0.90 -22.75
N PRO A 41 7.05 1.76 -23.68
CA PRO A 41 8.33 2.46 -23.49
C PRO A 41 8.26 3.46 -22.33
N TYR A 42 9.37 3.65 -21.62
CA TYR A 42 9.53 4.81 -20.74
C TYR A 42 9.66 6.07 -21.62
N PRO A 43 9.09 7.24 -21.23
CA PRO A 43 8.42 7.59 -19.97
C PRO A 43 6.88 7.44 -19.99
N LYS A 44 6.31 6.78 -21.01
CA LYS A 44 4.85 6.71 -21.18
C LYS A 44 4.20 5.91 -20.04
N MET A 45 3.18 6.49 -19.40
CA MET A 45 2.51 5.91 -18.22
C MET A 45 1.15 5.28 -18.55
N TYR A 46 0.43 5.86 -19.51
CA TYR A 46 -0.85 5.36 -20.02
C TYR A 46 -0.74 5.12 -21.51
N VAL A 47 -1.47 4.13 -22.02
CA VAL A 47 -1.46 3.76 -23.44
C VAL A 47 -2.86 3.94 -24.02
N ASP A 48 -2.99 4.72 -25.09
CA ASP A 48 -4.27 5.02 -25.77
C ASP A 48 -4.62 4.01 -26.87
N GLN A 49 -3.96 2.85 -26.90
CA GLN A 49 -4.18 1.85 -27.96
C GLN A 49 -5.36 0.93 -27.60
N PRO A 50 -6.17 0.52 -28.61
CA PRO A 50 -7.42 -0.22 -28.41
C PRO A 50 -7.30 -1.60 -27.73
N TYR A 51 -6.09 -2.09 -27.45
CA TYR A 51 -5.83 -3.38 -26.78
C TYR A 51 -5.03 -3.24 -25.46
N SER A 52 -4.72 -2.02 -25.06
CA SER A 52 -3.83 -1.71 -23.93
C SER A 52 -4.55 -1.18 -22.67
N HIS A 53 -5.89 -1.10 -22.69
CA HIS A 53 -6.73 -0.72 -21.56
C HIS A 53 -6.43 -1.53 -20.28
N VAL A 54 -6.07 -2.81 -20.43
CA VAL A 54 -5.76 -3.69 -19.28
C VAL A 54 -4.52 -3.20 -18.52
N PHE A 55 -3.50 -2.70 -19.23
CA PHE A 55 -2.33 -2.09 -18.60
C PHE A 55 -2.71 -0.83 -17.82
N ASN A 56 -3.54 0.04 -18.39
CA ASN A 56 -4.01 1.26 -17.73
C ASN A 56 -4.83 0.94 -16.46
N CYS A 57 -5.64 -0.12 -16.50
CA CYS A 57 -6.41 -0.57 -15.34
C CYS A 57 -5.48 -1.05 -14.20
N ILE A 58 -4.48 -1.88 -14.52
CA ILE A 58 -3.47 -2.33 -13.54
C ILE A 58 -2.68 -1.15 -12.97
N GLN A 59 -2.29 -0.21 -13.84
CA GLN A 59 -1.57 1.01 -13.44
C GLN A 59 -2.41 1.88 -12.50
N ARG A 60 -3.70 2.05 -12.79
CA ARG A 60 -4.63 2.81 -11.94
C ARG A 60 -4.91 2.14 -10.62
N ALA A 61 -5.04 0.82 -10.59
CA ALA A 61 -5.20 0.08 -9.35
C ALA A 61 -4.00 0.33 -8.41
N HIS A 62 -2.77 0.24 -8.93
CA HIS A 62 -1.57 0.53 -8.15
C HIS A 62 -1.50 1.99 -7.66
N GLN A 63 -1.84 2.95 -8.53
CA GLN A 63 -1.85 4.37 -8.15
C GLN A 63 -2.91 4.69 -7.10
N ASN A 64 -4.12 4.13 -7.22
CA ASN A 64 -5.18 4.32 -6.22
C ASN A 64 -4.75 3.84 -4.82
N THR A 65 -4.03 2.72 -4.76
CA THR A 65 -3.44 2.23 -3.51
C THR A 65 -2.40 3.21 -2.96
N LEU A 66 -1.53 3.76 -3.81
CA LEU A 66 -0.51 4.73 -3.40
C LEU A 66 -1.11 6.07 -2.93
N GLU A 67 -2.23 6.50 -3.49
CA GLU A 67 -2.94 7.72 -3.08
C GLU A 67 -3.56 7.58 -1.67
N SER A 68 -4.05 6.38 -1.33
CA SER A 68 -4.66 6.11 -0.02
C SER A 68 -3.66 5.69 1.05
N TYR A 69 -2.51 5.15 0.66
CA TYR A 69 -1.47 4.65 1.56
C TYR A 69 -0.93 5.66 2.60
N PRO A 70 -0.60 6.93 2.27
CA PRO A 70 -0.07 7.87 3.25
C PRO A 70 -1.08 8.19 4.36
N MET A 71 -2.37 8.27 4.03
CA MET A 71 -3.42 8.45 5.04
C MET A 71 -3.49 7.26 5.99
N PHE A 72 -3.40 6.04 5.45
CA PHE A 72 -3.36 4.82 6.26
C PHE A 72 -2.16 4.79 7.21
N LEU A 73 -0.96 5.15 6.73
CA LEU A 73 0.23 5.18 7.56
C LEU A 73 0.10 6.15 8.74
N VAL A 74 -0.42 7.34 8.48
CA VAL A 74 -0.63 8.36 9.51
C VAL A 74 -1.62 7.84 10.56
N LEU A 75 -2.76 7.31 10.13
CA LEU A 75 -3.78 6.73 11.03
C LEU A 75 -3.24 5.55 11.85
N MET A 76 -2.39 4.71 11.26
CA MET A 76 -1.78 3.57 11.97
C MET A 76 -0.77 4.01 13.04
N ILE A 77 0.05 5.04 12.76
CA ILE A 77 1.01 5.56 13.73
C ILE A 77 0.27 6.25 14.88
N PHE A 78 -0.70 7.13 14.58
CA PHE A 78 -1.48 7.81 15.62
C PHE A 78 -2.37 6.83 16.41
N GLY A 79 -2.99 5.86 15.74
CA GLY A 79 -3.80 4.82 16.37
C GLY A 79 -2.97 3.89 17.26
N GLY A 80 -1.74 3.55 16.85
CA GLY A 80 -0.82 2.74 17.64
C GLY A 80 -0.32 3.43 18.91
N ILE A 81 -0.26 4.77 18.93
CA ILE A 81 0.17 5.56 20.10
C ILE A 81 -1.01 5.81 21.07
N LEU A 82 -2.21 6.11 20.55
CA LEU A 82 -3.35 6.54 21.37
C LEU A 82 -4.26 5.37 21.81
N TYR A 83 -4.40 4.31 21.01
CA TYR A 83 -5.35 3.21 21.24
C TYR A 83 -4.80 1.86 20.75
N PRO A 84 -3.89 1.20 21.50
CA PRO A 84 -3.20 -0.02 21.06
C PRO A 84 -4.16 -1.18 20.74
N ILE A 85 -5.32 -1.27 21.41
CA ILE A 85 -6.29 -2.36 21.23
C ILE A 85 -7.11 -2.20 19.93
N GLN A 86 -7.58 -0.98 19.61
CA GLN A 86 -8.31 -0.69 18.36
C GLN A 86 -7.41 -0.77 17.10
N SER A 87 -6.11 -0.49 17.24
CA SER A 87 -5.16 -0.58 16.12
C SER A 87 -5.00 -1.99 15.54
N ARG A 88 -5.25 -3.05 16.34
CA ARG A 88 -5.21 -4.45 15.89
C ARG A 88 -6.32 -4.78 14.88
N GLU A 89 -7.51 -4.19 15.03
CA GLU A 89 -8.67 -4.48 14.17
C GLU A 89 -8.68 -3.65 12.89
N ASN A 90 -8.28 -2.37 12.98
CA ASN A 90 -8.33 -1.45 11.83
C ASN A 90 -7.20 -1.65 10.79
N GLY A 91 -6.12 -2.37 11.12
CA GLY A 91 -5.03 -2.66 10.19
C GLY A 91 -5.34 -3.77 9.18
N GLY A 92 -6.23 -4.70 9.54
CA GLY A 92 -6.59 -5.87 8.71
C GLY A 92 -7.28 -5.52 7.39
N PRO A 93 -8.30 -4.65 7.36
CA PRO A 93 -9.10 -4.38 6.16
C PRO A 93 -8.32 -3.82 4.97
N LEU A 94 -7.25 -3.04 5.18
CA LEU A 94 -6.45 -2.50 4.06
C LEU A 94 -5.53 -3.58 3.44
N VAL A 95 -5.00 -4.48 4.26
CA VAL A 95 -4.17 -5.58 3.77
C VAL A 95 -5.02 -6.61 3.04
N THR A 96 -6.24 -6.88 3.51
CA THR A 96 -7.15 -7.86 2.87
C THR A 96 -7.87 -7.32 1.64
N SER A 97 -8.20 -6.02 1.57
CA SER A 97 -8.84 -5.42 0.38
C SER A 97 -7.89 -5.16 -0.80
N ALA A 98 -6.59 -5.38 -0.60
CA ALA A 98 -5.58 -5.27 -1.63
C ALA A 98 -5.19 -6.60 -2.30
N PHE A 99 -5.75 -7.72 -1.83
CA PHE A 99 -5.75 -9.02 -2.51
C PHE A 99 -6.99 -9.17 -3.39
#